data_AF-A0A385N5R5-F1
#
_entry.id   AF-A0A385N5R5-F1
#
_cell.length_a   1.000
_cell.length_b   1.000
_cell.length_c   1.000
_cell.angle_alpha   90.00
_cell.angle_beta   90.00
_cell.angle_gamma   90.00
#
_symmetry.space_group_name_H-M   'P 1'
#
loop_
_entity.id
_entity.type
_entity.pdbx_description
1 polymer ?
#
loop_
_entity_poly.entity_id
_entity_poly.type
_entity_poly.pdbx_seq_one_letter_code
_entity_poly.pdbx_strand_id
1 'polypeptide(L)'
;MSDMTSPTSQVAALISRGKEQGYLTYAEVNDHLPDSITESEQIEDIIQMLQDVGIPVHERAPESDDAMFEGGNEAADEVAEEEAAAVLASVENEPGRTTDPVRMYMREMGTVELLTREGEISIAKRIEEGIRDVLHSIAYWPNAVEVVLQEYKDYEAGERRLADILSGYLDPETDEDIPEVLEEESEIDDEEESSSKSTKDVKLDDDEEEEESEGDDDSEGESGPDPEIAKVRFDELAAAWKNTQAVIEKHGRSSKPAEDALEALATVFMMFKFTPRLFDIISEMIRGTHEQIRTSEREVMRYAVRRGRMDRTQFRTSFPGQESNFAWLDEQIAKASPDQKGYLEKVRPDVLAFQQKIADIEKDLGLDVKGIKDISKRMAVGEAKARRAKKEMVEANLRLVISIAKKYTNRGLQFLDLIQEGNIGLMKAVDKFEYRRGYKFSTYATWWIRQAITRSIADQARTIRIPVHMIETINKINRVSRQLLQEMGREPTPEELGERLEMDEVKVRKVLKIAKEPISMETPIGDDEDSHLGDFIEDSNITSPVDAATSEGLKEATREVLENLTEREAKVLKMRFGIDMPTDHTLEEVGKQFDVTRERIRQIEAKALRKLRHPSRSEHLRSFLEND
;
A
#
# COMPACT_ATOMS: atom_id res chain seq x y z
N MET A 1 -19.94 -58.49 -0.44
CA MET A 1 -20.86 -57.33 -0.46
C MET A 1 -20.39 -56.33 0.61
N SER A 2 -19.20 -55.75 0.41
CA SER A 2 -18.61 -54.81 1.39
C SER A 2 -17.42 -54.05 0.76
N ASP A 3 -17.50 -53.74 -0.54
CA ASP A 3 -16.46 -53.00 -1.29
C ASP A 3 -17.05 -51.87 -2.17
N MET A 4 -18.32 -51.49 -1.98
CA MET A 4 -18.95 -50.38 -2.72
C MET A 4 -18.94 -49.04 -1.97
N THR A 5 -18.18 -48.95 -0.88
CA THR A 5 -18.09 -47.75 -0.03
C THR A 5 -16.70 -47.13 -0.09
N SER A 6 -16.04 -47.15 -1.26
CA SER A 6 -14.98 -46.17 -1.52
C SER A 6 -15.61 -44.95 -2.20
N PRO A 7 -15.40 -43.72 -1.67
CA PRO A 7 -15.97 -42.49 -2.23
C PRO A 7 -15.58 -42.30 -3.71
N THR A 8 -14.38 -42.74 -4.10
CA THR A 8 -13.90 -42.79 -5.50
C THR A 8 -14.80 -43.60 -6.45
N SER A 9 -15.56 -44.57 -5.93
CA SER A 9 -16.51 -45.37 -6.73
C SER A 9 -17.82 -44.64 -7.00
N GLN A 10 -18.17 -43.62 -6.21
CA GLN A 10 -19.45 -42.91 -6.31
C GLN A 10 -19.36 -41.79 -7.36
N VAL A 11 -18.26 -41.03 -7.37
CA VAL A 11 -18.03 -39.98 -8.37
C VAL A 11 -17.80 -40.57 -9.78
N ALA A 12 -17.08 -41.69 -9.88
CA ALA A 12 -16.95 -42.41 -11.14
C ALA A 12 -18.30 -42.95 -11.65
N ALA A 13 -19.19 -43.38 -10.75
CA ALA A 13 -20.54 -43.79 -11.10
C ALA A 13 -21.40 -42.61 -11.59
N LEU A 14 -21.27 -41.43 -10.95
CA LEU A 14 -21.96 -40.21 -11.37
C LEU A 14 -21.57 -39.79 -12.80
N ILE A 15 -20.27 -39.80 -13.12
CA ILE A 15 -19.76 -39.47 -14.46
C ILE A 15 -20.28 -40.46 -15.50
N SER A 16 -20.26 -41.77 -15.19
CA SER A 16 -20.78 -42.79 -16.11
C SER A 16 -22.28 -42.61 -16.39
N ARG A 17 -23.06 -42.25 -15.36
CA ARG A 17 -24.50 -42.04 -15.48
C ARG A 17 -24.82 -40.75 -16.24
N GLY A 18 -24.07 -39.68 -16.00
CA GLY A 18 -24.21 -38.42 -16.74
C GLY A 18 -23.90 -38.58 -18.24
N LYS A 19 -22.90 -39.41 -18.59
CA LYS A 19 -22.62 -39.75 -19.99
C LYS A 19 -23.71 -40.61 -20.66
N GLU A 20 -24.31 -41.53 -19.92
CA GLU A 20 -25.42 -42.36 -20.44
C GLU A 20 -26.71 -41.56 -20.65
N GLN A 21 -26.98 -40.59 -19.76
CA GLN A 21 -28.19 -39.78 -19.79
C GLN A 21 -28.05 -38.51 -20.65
N GLY A 22 -26.82 -38.06 -20.91
CA GLY A 22 -26.53 -36.82 -21.62
C GLY A 22 -26.77 -35.55 -20.80
N TYR A 23 -27.21 -35.68 -19.55
CA TYR A 23 -27.40 -34.59 -18.59
C TYR A 23 -27.37 -35.13 -17.16
N LEU A 24 -27.20 -34.25 -16.17
CA LEU A 24 -27.37 -34.55 -14.75
C LEU A 24 -28.28 -33.51 -14.09
N THR A 25 -28.99 -33.89 -13.02
CA THR A 25 -29.75 -32.93 -12.21
C THR A 25 -29.00 -32.53 -10.94
N TYR A 26 -29.22 -31.32 -10.42
CA TYR A 26 -28.64 -30.87 -9.15
C TYR A 26 -28.93 -31.84 -7.99
N ALA A 27 -30.11 -32.46 -7.97
CA ALA A 27 -30.48 -33.46 -6.97
C ALA A 27 -29.62 -34.73 -7.09
N GLU A 28 -29.39 -35.22 -8.31
CA GLU A 28 -28.56 -36.40 -8.55
C GLU A 28 -27.09 -36.14 -8.24
N VAL A 29 -26.58 -34.94 -8.53
CA VAL A 29 -25.22 -34.55 -8.12
C VAL A 29 -25.11 -34.54 -6.59
N ASN A 30 -26.06 -33.93 -5.88
CA ASN A 30 -26.04 -33.84 -4.42
C ASN A 30 -26.21 -35.21 -3.71
N ASP A 31 -27.01 -36.12 -4.26
CA ASP A 31 -27.22 -37.47 -3.71
C ASP A 31 -25.99 -38.39 -3.86
N HIS A 32 -25.12 -38.08 -4.84
CA HIS A 32 -23.92 -38.88 -5.16
C HIS A 32 -22.62 -38.26 -4.65
N LEU A 33 -22.66 -37.04 -4.09
CA LEU A 33 -21.53 -36.41 -3.43
C LEU A 33 -21.36 -36.96 -2.00
N PRO A 34 -20.11 -37.18 -1.53
CA PRO A 34 -19.85 -37.58 -0.15
C PRO A 34 -20.33 -36.53 0.87
N ASP A 35 -20.82 -36.99 2.03
CA ASP A 35 -21.22 -36.12 3.16
C ASP A 35 -20.10 -35.20 3.69
N SER A 36 -18.85 -35.42 3.27
CA SER A 36 -17.70 -34.56 3.59
C SER A 36 -17.66 -33.26 2.77
N ILE A 37 -18.30 -33.22 1.60
CA ILE A 37 -18.39 -32.04 0.73
C ILE A 37 -19.69 -31.30 1.11
N THR A 38 -19.56 -30.39 2.07
CA THR A 38 -20.70 -29.57 2.54
C THR A 38 -20.61 -28.13 2.05
N GLU A 39 -19.49 -27.76 1.40
CA GLU A 39 -19.23 -26.39 0.96
C GLU A 39 -19.84 -26.14 -0.43
N SER A 40 -20.72 -25.14 -0.56
CA SER A 40 -21.40 -24.80 -1.82
C SER A 40 -20.45 -24.49 -2.98
N GLU A 41 -19.31 -23.84 -2.72
CA GLU A 41 -18.29 -23.54 -3.75
C GLU A 41 -17.65 -24.81 -4.31
N GLN A 42 -17.36 -25.80 -3.46
CA GLN A 42 -16.83 -27.09 -3.93
C GLN A 42 -17.86 -27.81 -4.82
N ILE A 43 -19.15 -27.65 -4.52
CA ILE A 43 -20.23 -28.19 -5.33
C ILE A 43 -20.31 -27.47 -6.69
N GLU A 44 -20.20 -26.14 -6.71
CA GLU A 44 -20.15 -25.34 -7.94
C GLU A 44 -18.92 -25.68 -8.79
N ASP A 45 -17.73 -25.82 -8.19
CA ASP A 45 -16.51 -26.25 -8.88
C ASP A 45 -16.70 -27.63 -9.53
N ILE A 46 -17.33 -28.57 -8.81
CA ILE A 46 -17.62 -29.90 -9.35
C ILE A 46 -18.63 -29.83 -10.49
N ILE A 47 -19.64 -28.96 -10.40
CA ILE A 47 -20.61 -28.74 -11.48
C ILE A 47 -19.93 -28.14 -12.72
N GLN A 48 -19.05 -27.15 -12.54
CA GLN A 48 -18.28 -26.57 -13.64
C GLN A 48 -17.38 -27.63 -14.30
N MET A 49 -16.70 -28.46 -13.50
CA MET A 49 -15.89 -29.57 -14.03
C MET A 49 -16.74 -30.59 -14.81
N LEU A 50 -17.95 -30.90 -14.36
CA LEU A 50 -18.88 -31.78 -15.08
C LEU A 50 -19.34 -31.15 -16.41
N GLN A 51 -19.58 -29.84 -16.43
CA GLN A 51 -19.89 -29.09 -17.66
C GLN A 51 -18.70 -29.08 -18.63
N ASP A 52 -17.47 -28.90 -18.14
CA ASP A 52 -16.24 -28.92 -18.95
C ASP A 52 -15.98 -30.31 -19.58
N VAL A 53 -16.38 -31.38 -18.89
CA VAL A 53 -16.36 -32.77 -19.40
C VAL A 53 -17.50 -33.04 -20.41
N GLY A 54 -18.39 -32.06 -20.63
CA GLY A 54 -19.48 -32.14 -21.60
C GLY A 54 -20.77 -32.74 -21.05
N ILE A 55 -20.98 -32.74 -19.73
CA ILE A 55 -22.22 -33.18 -19.08
C ILE A 55 -22.96 -31.94 -18.54
N PRO A 56 -24.00 -31.45 -19.22
CA PRO A 56 -24.77 -30.31 -18.74
C PRO A 56 -25.55 -30.68 -17.47
N VAL A 57 -25.50 -29.80 -16.46
CA VAL A 57 -26.21 -29.95 -15.19
C VAL A 57 -27.40 -28.99 -15.15
N HIS A 58 -28.62 -29.52 -15.03
CA HIS A 58 -29.86 -28.74 -14.99
C HIS A 58 -30.56 -28.83 -13.64
N GLU A 59 -31.29 -27.77 -13.23
CA GLU A 59 -32.14 -27.80 -12.02
C GLU A 59 -33.30 -28.79 -12.12
N ARG A 60 -33.82 -29.02 -13.32
CA ARG A 60 -34.86 -30.01 -13.63
C ARG A 60 -34.47 -30.76 -14.88
N ALA A 61 -34.88 -32.03 -14.95
CA ALA A 61 -34.66 -32.84 -16.15
C ALA A 61 -35.29 -32.13 -17.37
N PRO A 62 -34.55 -31.95 -18.48
CA PRO A 62 -35.09 -31.34 -19.69
C PRO A 62 -36.24 -32.18 -20.23
N GLU A 63 -37.30 -31.52 -20.73
CA GLU A 63 -38.36 -32.21 -21.45
C GLU A 63 -37.82 -32.73 -22.79
N SER A 64 -38.38 -33.84 -23.31
CA SER A 64 -37.78 -34.65 -24.38
C SER A 64 -37.48 -33.93 -25.70
N ASP A 65 -38.02 -32.72 -25.90
CA ASP A 65 -37.81 -31.92 -27.11
C ASP A 65 -36.56 -31.00 -27.02
N ASP A 66 -36.09 -30.63 -25.82
CA ASP A 66 -34.89 -29.78 -25.65
C ASP A 66 -33.58 -30.56 -25.84
N ALA A 67 -33.59 -31.85 -25.49
CA ALA A 67 -32.43 -32.75 -25.64
C ALA A 67 -32.00 -32.98 -27.11
N MET A 68 -32.81 -32.59 -28.09
CA MET A 68 -32.48 -32.69 -29.52
C MET A 68 -31.84 -31.43 -30.10
N PHE A 69 -31.92 -30.27 -29.44
CA PHE A 69 -31.46 -29.00 -29.99
C PHE A 69 -30.05 -28.59 -29.55
N GLU A 70 -29.53 -29.15 -28.47
CA GLU A 70 -28.12 -29.02 -28.11
C GLU A 70 -27.32 -30.09 -28.84
N GLY A 71 -26.81 -29.72 -30.01
CA GLY A 71 -25.90 -30.56 -30.79
C GLY A 71 -24.76 -31.06 -29.91
N GLY A 72 -24.62 -32.38 -29.85
CA GLY A 72 -23.56 -33.04 -29.10
C GLY A 72 -22.22 -32.39 -29.40
N ASN A 73 -21.59 -31.85 -28.37
CA ASN A 73 -20.22 -31.39 -28.42
C ASN A 73 -19.33 -32.65 -28.47
N GLU A 74 -19.31 -33.33 -29.62
CA GLU A 74 -18.46 -34.49 -29.90
C GLU A 74 -17.01 -34.03 -30.07
N ALA A 75 -16.33 -33.80 -28.94
CA ALA A 75 -14.91 -34.02 -28.73
C ALA A 75 -14.60 -33.79 -27.24
N ALA A 76 -15.04 -34.71 -26.37
CA ALA A 76 -14.39 -34.83 -25.06
C ALA A 76 -12.98 -35.36 -25.32
N ASP A 77 -11.97 -34.52 -25.11
CA ASP A 77 -10.57 -34.94 -25.14
C ASP A 77 -10.37 -36.01 -24.05
N GLU A 78 -9.85 -37.19 -24.38
CA GLU A 78 -9.53 -38.24 -23.39
C GLU A 78 -8.61 -37.69 -22.27
N VAL A 79 -7.87 -36.61 -22.56
CA VAL A 79 -7.04 -35.85 -21.63
C VAL A 79 -7.87 -35.07 -20.59
N ALA A 80 -9.00 -34.48 -20.99
CA ALA A 80 -9.90 -33.76 -20.08
C ALA A 80 -10.61 -34.71 -19.10
N GLU A 81 -10.85 -35.95 -19.53
CA GLU A 81 -11.45 -37.00 -18.68
C GLU A 81 -10.48 -37.50 -17.61
N GLU A 82 -9.22 -37.75 -17.97
CA GLU A 82 -8.18 -38.14 -17.01
C GLU A 82 -7.85 -36.99 -16.04
N GLU A 83 -7.83 -35.74 -16.52
CA GLU A 83 -7.64 -34.56 -15.66
C GLU A 83 -8.80 -34.33 -14.69
N ALA A 84 -10.06 -34.37 -15.16
CA ALA A 84 -11.22 -34.19 -14.29
C ALA A 84 -11.33 -35.31 -13.24
N ALA A 85 -11.07 -36.56 -13.61
CA ALA A 85 -11.07 -37.68 -12.67
C ALA A 85 -9.93 -37.57 -11.65
N ALA A 86 -8.73 -37.15 -12.06
CA ALA A 86 -7.60 -36.93 -11.16
C ALA A 86 -7.85 -35.77 -10.20
N VAL A 87 -8.47 -34.68 -10.67
CA VAL A 87 -8.79 -33.51 -9.86
C VAL A 87 -9.88 -33.84 -8.85
N LEU A 88 -10.98 -34.49 -9.25
CA LEU A 88 -12.04 -34.93 -8.34
C LEU A 88 -11.50 -35.89 -7.27
N ALA A 89 -10.65 -36.85 -7.64
CA ALA A 89 -9.98 -37.73 -6.69
C ALA A 89 -9.01 -36.97 -5.75
N SER A 90 -8.42 -35.86 -6.19
CA SER A 90 -7.58 -35.00 -5.33
C SER A 90 -8.39 -34.14 -4.37
N VAL A 91 -9.56 -33.62 -4.80
CA VAL A 91 -10.49 -32.86 -3.97
C VAL A 91 -11.04 -33.72 -2.83
N GLU A 92 -11.28 -35.01 -3.08
CA GLU A 92 -11.69 -35.97 -2.05
C GLU A 92 -10.62 -36.23 -0.97
N ASN A 93 -9.33 -36.13 -1.32
CA ASN A 93 -8.22 -36.47 -0.41
C ASN A 93 -7.82 -35.32 0.53
N GLU A 94 -8.27 -34.09 0.27
CA GLU A 94 -7.99 -32.91 1.12
C GLU A 94 -9.30 -32.28 1.63
N PRO A 95 -9.92 -32.83 2.70
CA PRO A 95 -11.04 -32.18 3.36
C PRO A 95 -10.62 -30.79 3.85
N GLY A 96 -11.23 -29.75 3.28
CA GLY A 96 -10.94 -28.34 3.57
C GLY A 96 -10.19 -27.58 2.47
N ARG A 97 -10.02 -28.14 1.27
CA ARG A 97 -9.55 -27.37 0.10
C ARG A 97 -10.62 -26.34 -0.31
N THR A 98 -10.44 -25.08 0.07
CA THR A 98 -11.31 -23.97 -0.31
C THR A 98 -10.57 -23.04 -1.27
N THR A 99 -11.29 -22.50 -2.24
CA THR A 99 -10.79 -21.50 -3.20
C THR A 99 -11.00 -20.07 -2.69
N ASP A 100 -11.89 -19.84 -1.71
CA ASP A 100 -12.11 -18.55 -1.08
C ASP A 100 -10.93 -18.11 -0.19
N PRO A 101 -10.24 -17.01 -0.54
CA PRO A 101 -9.14 -16.49 0.26
C PRO A 101 -9.59 -16.05 1.68
N VAL A 102 -10.85 -15.65 1.89
CA VAL A 102 -11.38 -15.30 3.22
C VAL A 102 -11.35 -16.51 4.13
N ARG A 103 -11.84 -17.67 3.65
CA ARG A 103 -11.81 -18.91 4.44
C ARG A 103 -10.41 -19.39 4.72
N MET A 104 -9.50 -19.32 3.73
CA MET A 104 -8.08 -19.64 3.93
C MET A 104 -7.49 -18.80 5.06
N TYR A 105 -7.75 -17.49 5.04
CA TYR A 105 -7.28 -16.57 6.06
C TYR A 105 -7.88 -16.86 7.44
N MET A 106 -9.19 -17.11 7.55
CA MET A 106 -9.85 -17.45 8.81
C MET A 106 -9.29 -18.74 9.43
N ARG A 107 -8.96 -19.72 8.59
CA ARG A 107 -8.35 -20.98 9.04
C ARG A 107 -6.94 -20.77 9.57
N GLU A 108 -6.09 -20.04 8.84
CA GLU A 108 -4.72 -19.74 9.28
C GLU A 108 -4.71 -18.94 10.59
N MET A 109 -5.53 -17.90 10.67
CA MET A 109 -5.70 -17.11 11.90
C MET A 109 -6.23 -17.99 13.04
N GLY A 110 -7.15 -18.91 12.75
CA GLY A 110 -7.72 -19.84 13.71
C GLY A 110 -6.70 -20.67 14.49
N THR A 111 -5.50 -20.89 13.92
CA THR A 111 -4.42 -21.65 14.55
C THR A 111 -3.74 -20.94 15.73
N VAL A 112 -3.82 -19.62 15.79
CA VAL A 112 -3.18 -18.81 16.84
C VAL A 112 -4.13 -18.66 18.01
N GLU A 113 -3.68 -18.96 19.23
CA GLU A 113 -4.48 -18.81 20.45
C GLU A 113 -4.70 -17.34 20.84
N LEU A 114 -5.78 -17.06 21.57
CA LEU A 114 -6.04 -15.74 22.13
C LEU A 114 -5.07 -15.44 23.27
N LEU A 115 -4.64 -14.18 23.36
CA LEU A 115 -3.73 -13.74 24.42
C LEU A 115 -4.50 -13.34 25.70
N THR A 116 -3.92 -13.63 26.86
CA THR A 116 -4.37 -13.03 28.13
C THR A 116 -3.72 -11.67 28.34
N ARG A 117 -4.27 -10.83 29.22
CA ARG A 117 -3.67 -9.54 29.59
C ARG A 117 -2.22 -9.66 30.10
N GLU A 118 -1.94 -10.68 30.91
CA GLU A 118 -0.57 -10.96 31.37
C GLU A 118 0.35 -11.32 30.19
N GLY A 119 -0.19 -12.08 29.22
CA GLY A 119 0.46 -12.34 27.95
C GLY A 119 0.79 -11.04 27.19
N GLU A 120 -0.16 -10.10 27.09
CA GLU A 120 0.02 -8.82 26.38
C GLU A 120 1.18 -8.02 26.98
N ILE A 121 1.19 -7.90 28.30
CA ILE A 121 2.25 -7.20 29.04
C ILE A 121 3.58 -7.94 28.87
N SER A 122 3.60 -9.27 28.89
CA SER A 122 4.82 -10.05 28.69
C SER A 122 5.43 -9.85 27.29
N ILE A 123 4.59 -9.76 26.26
CA ILE A 123 5.03 -9.50 24.89
C ILE A 123 5.51 -8.06 24.76
N ALA A 124 4.79 -7.09 25.33
CA ALA A 124 5.20 -5.69 25.32
C ALA A 124 6.57 -5.49 26.00
N LYS A 125 6.80 -6.14 27.15
CA LYS A 125 8.11 -6.16 27.82
C LYS A 125 9.21 -6.78 26.95
N ARG A 126 8.91 -7.88 26.23
CA ARG A 126 9.86 -8.50 25.27
C ARG A 126 10.18 -7.59 24.08
N ILE A 127 9.21 -6.78 23.62
CA ILE A 127 9.43 -5.78 22.57
C ILE A 127 10.38 -4.69 23.09
N GLU A 128 10.10 -4.12 24.26
CA GLU A 128 10.96 -3.11 24.88
C GLU A 128 12.38 -3.63 25.15
N GLU A 129 12.51 -4.86 25.66
CA GLU A 129 13.79 -5.50 25.89
C GLU A 129 14.57 -5.67 24.58
N GLY A 130 13.91 -6.08 23.50
CA GLY A 130 14.54 -6.17 22.18
C GLY A 130 15.01 -4.81 21.64
N ILE A 131 14.23 -3.75 21.87
CA ILE A 131 14.62 -2.38 21.49
C ILE A 131 15.82 -1.92 22.35
N ARG A 132 15.81 -2.19 23.66
CA ARG A 132 16.93 -1.92 24.56
C ARG A 132 18.20 -2.65 24.15
N ASP A 133 18.12 -3.92 23.76
CA ASP A 133 19.25 -4.72 23.25
C ASP A 133 19.86 -4.07 21.98
N VAL A 134 19.00 -3.50 21.12
CA VAL A 134 19.44 -2.75 19.94
C VAL A 134 20.14 -1.45 20.32
N LEU A 135 19.54 -0.64 21.20
CA LEU A 135 20.13 0.62 21.66
C LEU A 135 21.47 0.38 22.38
N HIS A 136 21.55 -0.66 23.21
CA HIS A 136 22.80 -1.10 23.83
C HIS A 136 23.87 -1.36 22.78
N SER A 137 23.53 -2.10 21.72
CA SER A 137 24.46 -2.38 20.61
C SER A 137 24.87 -1.12 19.84
N ILE A 138 23.93 -0.21 19.58
CA ILE A 138 24.17 1.07 18.89
C ILE A 138 25.13 1.96 19.68
N ALA A 139 25.09 1.95 21.02
CA ALA A 139 26.00 2.75 21.84
C ALA A 139 27.48 2.35 21.66
N TYR A 140 27.78 1.11 21.27
CA TYR A 140 29.13 0.68 20.92
C TYR A 140 29.57 1.14 19.53
N TRP A 141 28.67 1.69 18.71
CA TRP A 141 29.03 2.19 17.39
C TRP A 141 29.68 3.58 17.48
N PRO A 142 30.86 3.78 16.89
CA PRO A 142 31.50 5.09 16.81
C PRO A 142 30.57 6.10 16.14
N ASN A 143 30.56 7.35 16.63
CA ASN A 143 29.74 8.45 16.13
C ASN A 143 28.23 8.32 16.33
N ALA A 144 27.67 7.16 16.71
CA ALA A 144 26.22 7.01 16.90
C ALA A 144 25.66 7.96 17.96
N VAL A 145 26.29 7.99 19.14
CA VAL A 145 25.91 8.92 20.22
C VAL A 145 26.21 10.38 19.84
N GLU A 146 27.25 10.62 19.04
CA GLU A 146 27.57 11.98 18.56
C GLU A 146 26.48 12.52 17.63
N VAL A 147 25.94 11.70 16.72
CA VAL A 147 24.80 12.06 15.87
C VAL A 147 23.60 12.45 16.73
N VAL A 148 23.28 11.67 17.77
CA VAL A 148 22.18 11.98 18.70
C VAL A 148 22.42 13.29 19.47
N LEU A 149 23.65 13.51 19.95
CA LEU A 149 24.00 14.76 20.63
C LEU A 149 23.99 15.96 19.69
N GLN A 150 24.31 15.78 18.41
CA GLN A 150 24.23 16.85 17.41
C GLN A 150 22.79 17.22 17.10
N GLU A 151 21.91 16.22 16.91
CA GLU A 151 20.47 16.42 16.75
C GLU A 151 19.86 17.20 17.94
N TYR A 152 20.30 16.90 19.17
CA TYR A 152 19.88 17.65 20.34
C TYR A 152 20.37 19.10 20.35
N LYS A 153 21.60 19.38 19.87
CA LYS A 153 22.08 20.76 19.70
C LYS A 153 21.29 21.53 18.66
N ASP A 154 20.86 20.87 17.58
CA ASP A 154 20.02 21.48 16.56
C ASP A 154 18.64 21.87 17.14
N TYR A 155 18.12 21.08 18.10
CA TYR A 155 16.96 21.46 18.92
C TYR A 155 17.26 22.68 19.82
N GLU A 156 18.40 22.70 20.53
CA GLU A 156 18.80 23.87 21.33
C GLU A 156 18.96 25.16 20.48
N ALA A 157 19.36 25.01 19.22
CA ALA A 157 19.46 26.10 18.24
C ALA A 157 18.10 26.55 17.66
N GLY A 158 17.03 25.80 17.91
CA GLY A 158 15.68 26.06 17.40
C GLY A 158 15.45 25.60 15.96
N GLU A 159 16.30 24.74 15.41
CA GLU A 159 16.16 24.19 14.05
C GLU A 159 15.20 22.99 13.99
N ARG A 160 15.01 22.28 15.12
CA ARG A 160 14.15 21.09 15.24
C ARG A 160 13.28 21.14 16.49
N ARG A 161 12.21 20.34 16.53
CA ARG A 161 11.38 20.14 17.73
C ARG A 161 11.89 18.94 18.52
N LEU A 162 11.66 18.92 19.83
CA LEU A 162 12.07 17.80 20.69
C LEU A 162 11.36 16.49 20.31
N ALA A 163 10.10 16.59 19.89
CA ALA A 163 9.30 15.45 19.41
C ALA A 163 9.88 14.78 18.16
N ASP A 164 10.72 15.48 17.37
CA ASP A 164 11.40 14.90 16.20
C ASP A 164 12.55 13.96 16.59
N ILE A 165 13.03 14.08 17.83
CA ILE A 165 14.22 13.38 18.36
C ILE A 165 13.79 12.27 19.33
N LEU A 166 12.94 12.61 20.30
CA LEU A 166 12.50 11.70 21.35
C LEU A 166 10.98 11.52 21.35
N SER A 167 10.58 10.26 21.48
CA SER A 167 9.18 9.89 21.74
C SER A 167 8.90 9.65 23.23
N GLY A 168 9.94 9.41 24.04
CA GLY A 168 9.82 9.17 25.48
C GLY A 168 11.07 8.55 26.10
N TYR A 169 10.90 7.88 27.23
CA TYR A 169 11.95 7.22 27.99
C TYR A 169 11.61 5.75 28.28
N LEU A 170 12.64 4.90 28.31
CA LEU A 170 12.58 3.46 28.63
C LEU A 170 13.22 3.24 30.00
N ASP A 171 12.60 3.77 31.07
CA ASP A 171 13.15 3.68 32.42
C ASP A 171 12.74 2.36 33.11
N PRO A 172 13.69 1.46 33.47
CA PRO A 172 13.39 0.21 34.17
C PRO A 172 12.78 0.42 35.55
N GLU A 173 13.06 1.54 36.24
CA GLU A 173 12.57 1.77 37.61
C GLU A 173 11.06 2.10 37.65
N THR A 174 10.49 2.58 36.54
CA THR A 174 9.05 2.85 36.43
C THR A 174 8.20 1.60 36.16
N ASP A 175 8.81 0.41 36.07
CA ASP A 175 8.07 -0.85 35.87
C ASP A 175 7.37 -1.37 37.14
N GLU A 176 7.72 -0.84 38.33
CA GLU A 176 7.11 -1.23 39.61
C GLU A 176 5.80 -0.46 39.90
N ASP A 177 5.59 0.70 39.29
CA ASP A 177 4.43 1.58 39.46
C ASP A 177 3.46 1.51 38.26
N ILE A 178 3.07 0.31 37.83
CA ILE A 178 1.97 0.19 36.86
C ILE A 178 0.69 0.50 37.62
N PRO A 179 -0.07 1.57 37.26
CA PRO A 179 -1.32 1.90 37.94
C PRO A 179 -2.26 0.69 37.93
N GLU A 180 -2.89 0.43 39.07
CA GLU A 180 -4.04 -0.47 39.13
C GLU A 180 -5.09 0.08 38.15
N VAL A 181 -5.62 -0.82 37.32
CA VAL A 181 -6.42 -0.59 36.10
C VAL A 181 -7.14 0.76 36.09
N LEU A 182 -6.82 1.62 35.12
CA LEU A 182 -7.74 2.67 34.70
C LEU A 182 -8.86 1.97 33.92
N GLU A 183 -9.83 1.44 34.66
CA GLU A 183 -11.16 1.11 34.13
C GLU A 183 -11.84 2.45 33.83
N GLU A 184 -11.51 3.05 32.68
CA GLU A 184 -12.59 3.70 31.96
C GLU A 184 -13.45 2.56 31.44
N GLU A 185 -14.65 2.44 32.01
CA GLU A 185 -15.78 1.81 31.34
C GLU A 185 -15.96 2.54 30.00
N SER A 186 -15.19 2.15 28.99
CA SER A 186 -15.76 2.15 27.65
C SER A 186 -16.86 1.10 27.74
N GLU A 187 -18.09 1.55 27.96
CA GLU A 187 -19.31 0.79 27.68
C GLU A 187 -19.16 0.28 26.24
N ILE A 188 -18.52 -0.88 26.09
CA ILE A 188 -18.75 -1.74 24.95
C ILE A 188 -20.09 -2.34 25.30
N ASP A 189 -21.13 -1.79 24.69
CA ASP A 189 -22.53 -2.20 24.84
C ASP A 189 -22.64 -3.72 24.59
N ASP A 190 -22.58 -4.47 25.68
CA ASP A 190 -22.86 -5.90 25.81
C ASP A 190 -24.11 -6.05 26.69
N GLU A 191 -25.21 -5.37 26.32
CA GLU A 191 -26.54 -5.68 26.85
C GLU A 191 -27.56 -5.88 25.72
N GLU A 192 -27.52 -7.02 25.03
CA GLU A 192 -28.76 -7.69 24.55
C GLU A 192 -28.51 -9.18 24.26
N GLU A 193 -28.30 -10.00 25.29
CA GLU A 193 -28.66 -11.43 25.17
C GLU A 193 -28.88 -12.11 26.53
N SER A 194 -30.06 -11.89 27.13
CA SER A 194 -30.71 -12.87 28.03
C SER A 194 -32.04 -12.33 28.60
N SER A 195 -33.15 -12.46 27.87
CA SER A 195 -34.35 -13.13 28.41
C SER A 195 -35.40 -13.37 27.33
N SER A 196 -35.73 -14.64 27.13
CA SER A 196 -36.83 -15.06 26.27
C SER A 196 -38.17 -14.90 27.00
N LYS A 197 -39.11 -14.15 26.42
CA LYS A 197 -40.47 -14.61 26.08
C LYS A 197 -41.35 -13.51 25.45
N SER A 198 -41.65 -13.75 24.17
CA SER A 198 -42.94 -13.54 23.50
C SER A 198 -43.41 -12.12 23.11
N THR A 199 -43.73 -12.05 21.82
CA THR A 199 -44.64 -11.14 21.08
C THR A 199 -44.14 -9.74 20.69
N LYS A 200 -43.53 -9.71 19.48
CA LYS A 200 -43.92 -8.92 18.30
C LYS A 200 -44.24 -7.43 18.54
N ASP A 201 -43.24 -6.57 18.33
CA ASP A 201 -43.30 -5.41 17.43
C ASP A 201 -41.86 -4.90 17.22
N VAL A 202 -41.41 -4.88 15.96
CA VAL A 202 -40.03 -4.58 15.55
C VAL A 202 -39.85 -3.06 15.48
N LYS A 203 -39.03 -2.54 16.40
CA LYS A 203 -38.38 -1.22 16.28
C LYS A 203 -36.89 -1.52 16.07
N LEU A 204 -36.41 -1.27 14.86
CA LEU A 204 -34.99 -1.28 14.53
C LEU A 204 -34.50 0.16 14.76
N ASP A 205 -33.96 0.43 15.95
CA ASP A 205 -33.11 1.58 16.23
C ASP A 205 -31.72 0.98 16.51
N ASP A 206 -30.78 1.14 15.58
CA ASP A 206 -29.35 0.90 15.84
C ASP A 206 -28.55 1.71 14.81
N ASP A 207 -28.19 2.94 15.20
CA ASP A 207 -27.27 3.81 14.45
C ASP A 207 -26.77 4.95 15.38
N GLU A 208 -26.40 4.59 16.63
CA GLU A 208 -25.63 5.48 17.50
C GLU A 208 -24.15 5.43 17.09
N GLU A 209 -23.83 6.15 16.01
CA GLU A 209 -22.45 6.62 15.80
C GLU A 209 -22.17 7.71 16.83
N GLU A 210 -21.46 7.35 17.91
CA GLU A 210 -20.91 8.30 18.87
C GLU A 210 -20.15 9.42 18.15
N GLU A 211 -20.54 10.66 18.44
CA GLU A 211 -19.90 11.87 17.94
C GLU A 211 -18.51 12.04 18.56
N GLU A 212 -17.49 11.41 18.00
CA GLU A 212 -16.16 11.98 18.08
C GLU A 212 -16.02 13.00 16.94
N SER A 213 -16.13 14.27 17.31
CA SER A 213 -15.66 15.40 16.52
C SER A 213 -14.19 15.17 16.16
N GLU A 214 -13.93 14.53 15.02
CA GLU A 214 -12.62 14.60 14.35
C GLU A 214 -12.42 16.04 13.87
N GLY A 215 -12.04 16.89 14.81
CA GLY A 215 -11.27 18.06 14.49
C GLY A 215 -9.95 17.56 13.92
N ASP A 216 -9.77 17.76 12.62
CA ASP A 216 -8.51 17.74 11.90
C ASP A 216 -7.55 18.79 12.49
N ASP A 217 -7.19 18.60 13.75
CA ASP A 217 -6.04 19.22 14.37
C ASP A 217 -4.91 18.19 14.27
N ASP A 218 -4.32 18.14 13.07
CA ASP A 218 -2.93 17.72 12.83
C ASP A 218 -1.93 18.60 13.62
N SER A 219 -2.35 19.33 14.66
CA SER A 219 -1.46 19.59 15.77
C SER A 219 -1.24 18.25 16.46
N GLU A 220 -0.08 17.65 16.20
CA GLU A 220 0.55 16.75 17.15
C GLU A 220 0.40 17.40 18.53
N GLY A 221 -0.59 16.93 19.30
CA GLY A 221 -0.86 17.45 20.62
C GLY A 221 0.44 17.50 21.38
N GLU A 222 0.62 18.57 22.15
CA GLU A 222 1.76 18.95 22.99
C GLU A 222 2.23 17.89 24.01
N SER A 223 1.98 16.60 23.78
CA SER A 223 2.53 15.44 24.48
C SER A 223 3.94 15.11 23.96
N GLY A 224 4.80 16.12 23.90
CA GLY A 224 6.23 15.90 23.75
C GLY A 224 6.85 15.54 25.12
N PRO A 225 7.95 14.78 25.17
CA PRO A 225 8.66 14.54 26.42
C PRO A 225 9.05 15.87 27.08
N ASP A 226 8.95 15.95 28.41
CA ASP A 226 9.24 17.17 29.16
C ASP A 226 10.66 17.68 28.84
N PRO A 227 10.81 18.92 28.35
CA PRO A 227 12.09 19.48 27.94
C PRO A 227 13.09 19.61 29.11
N GLU A 228 12.62 19.77 30.35
CA GLU A 228 13.50 19.86 31.53
C GLU A 228 14.14 18.49 31.83
N ILE A 229 13.33 17.43 31.81
CA ILE A 229 13.81 16.05 31.99
C ILE A 229 14.74 15.66 30.84
N ALA A 230 14.39 16.03 29.61
CA ALA A 230 15.21 15.76 28.43
C ALA A 230 16.60 16.38 28.60
N LYS A 231 16.67 17.65 29.03
CA LYS A 231 17.94 18.34 29.25
C LYS A 231 18.83 17.62 30.26
N VAL A 232 18.28 17.22 31.41
CA VAL A 232 19.06 16.49 32.44
C VAL A 232 19.63 15.19 31.87
N ARG A 233 18.81 14.40 31.17
CA ARG A 233 19.24 13.12 30.59
C ARG A 233 20.25 13.30 29.46
N PHE A 234 20.09 14.31 28.59
CA PHE A 234 21.06 14.60 27.54
C PHE A 234 22.38 15.14 28.09
N ASP A 235 22.35 15.91 29.19
CA ASP A 235 23.56 16.34 29.89
C ASP A 235 24.31 15.14 30.51
N GLU A 236 23.59 14.18 31.09
CA GLU A 236 24.14 12.90 31.57
C GLU A 236 24.79 12.10 30.43
N LEU A 237 24.08 11.98 29.30
CA LEU A 237 24.60 11.30 28.10
C LEU A 237 25.86 11.99 27.56
N ALA A 238 25.87 13.32 27.50
CA ALA A 238 27.02 14.10 27.04
C ALA A 238 28.22 13.95 28.00
N ALA A 239 27.98 13.89 29.31
CA ALA A 239 29.02 13.65 30.30
C ALA A 239 29.60 12.23 30.19
N ALA A 240 28.74 11.22 30.07
CA ALA A 240 29.14 9.83 29.87
C ALA A 240 29.97 9.68 28.59
N TRP A 241 29.51 10.24 27.46
CA TRP A 241 30.24 10.23 26.20
C TRP A 241 31.64 10.84 26.33
N LYS A 242 31.77 11.99 27.02
CA LYS A 242 33.05 12.70 27.15
C LYS A 242 34.05 11.89 27.96
N ASN A 243 33.56 11.23 29.02
CA ASN A 243 34.37 10.31 29.81
C ASN A 243 34.82 9.11 28.96
N THR A 244 33.90 8.48 28.22
CA THR A 244 34.22 7.32 27.38
C THR A 244 35.26 7.67 26.31
N GLN A 245 35.14 8.83 25.66
CA GLN A 245 36.18 9.30 24.73
C GLN A 245 37.55 9.49 25.38
N ALA A 246 37.60 10.18 26.51
CA ALA A 246 38.85 10.42 27.23
C ALA A 246 39.55 9.11 27.67
N VAL A 247 38.77 8.07 28.01
CA VAL A 247 39.29 6.74 28.35
C VAL A 247 39.79 6.01 27.10
N ILE A 248 39.05 6.06 25.99
CA ILE A 248 39.43 5.45 24.71
C ILE A 248 40.74 6.07 24.19
N GLU A 249 40.90 7.39 24.26
CA GLU A 249 42.13 8.07 23.85
C GLU A 249 43.35 7.66 24.69
N LYS A 250 43.16 7.39 26.00
CA LYS A 250 44.26 7.05 26.91
C LYS A 250 44.68 5.59 26.87
N HIS A 251 43.71 4.68 26.82
CA HIS A 251 43.96 3.25 27.01
C HIS A 251 43.71 2.41 25.74
N GLY A 252 43.14 3.01 24.69
CA GLY A 252 42.71 2.30 23.50
C GLY A 252 41.34 1.64 23.70
N ARG A 253 40.60 1.49 22.60
CA ARG A 253 39.21 1.00 22.60
C ARG A 253 39.04 -0.45 23.07
N SER A 254 40.06 -1.28 22.87
CA SER A 254 40.07 -2.70 23.27
C SER A 254 40.55 -2.95 24.71
N SER A 255 40.76 -1.88 25.49
CA SER A 255 41.17 -2.01 26.88
C SER A 255 39.96 -2.24 27.80
N LYS A 256 40.16 -3.01 28.87
CA LYS A 256 39.09 -3.27 29.86
C LYS A 256 38.46 -2.00 30.45
N PRO A 257 39.24 -0.94 30.79
CA PRO A 257 38.65 0.33 31.23
C PRO A 257 37.77 1.00 30.16
N ALA A 258 38.09 0.85 28.87
CA ALA A 258 37.26 1.39 27.79
C ALA A 258 35.98 0.57 27.59
N GLU A 259 36.03 -0.76 27.78
CA GLU A 259 34.82 -1.61 27.79
C GLU A 259 33.87 -1.21 28.93
N ASP A 260 34.39 -1.01 30.14
CA ASP A 260 33.60 -0.59 31.30
C ASP A 260 32.98 0.81 31.08
N ALA A 261 33.71 1.73 30.44
CA ALA A 261 33.21 3.06 30.11
C ALA A 261 32.19 3.04 28.96
N LEU A 262 32.30 2.11 28.01
CA LEU A 262 31.31 1.90 26.94
C LEU A 262 30.03 1.25 27.50
N GLU A 263 30.16 0.32 28.45
CA GLU A 263 29.01 -0.25 29.16
C GLU A 263 28.23 0.83 29.90
N ALA A 264 28.91 1.70 30.65
CA ALA A 264 28.28 2.82 31.34
C ALA A 264 27.63 3.84 30.38
N LEU A 265 28.18 4.02 29.18
CA LEU A 265 27.55 4.83 28.14
C LEU A 265 26.29 4.15 27.58
N ALA A 266 26.38 2.84 27.34
CA ALA A 266 25.27 2.05 26.81
C ALA A 266 24.08 1.98 27.78
N THR A 267 24.33 1.90 29.10
CA THR A 267 23.27 1.91 30.11
C THR A 267 22.53 3.24 30.17
N VAL A 268 23.19 4.37 29.93
CA VAL A 268 22.53 5.68 29.81
C VAL A 268 21.78 5.77 28.48
N PHE A 269 22.40 5.31 27.38
CA PHE A 269 21.82 5.40 26.04
C PHE A 269 20.56 4.53 25.87
N MET A 270 20.49 3.36 26.51
CA MET A 270 19.34 2.46 26.42
C MET A 270 18.08 2.97 27.13
N MET A 271 18.18 4.03 27.94
CA MET A 271 17.04 4.66 28.62
C MET A 271 16.24 5.58 27.69
N PHE A 272 16.74 5.90 26.49
CA PHE A 272 16.06 6.79 25.56
C PHE A 272 15.15 6.03 24.59
N LYS A 273 13.93 6.54 24.36
CA LYS A 273 13.03 6.06 23.30
C LYS A 273 13.07 7.05 22.13
N PHE A 274 13.99 6.84 21.20
CA PHE A 274 14.14 7.68 20.02
C PHE A 274 12.96 7.54 19.04
N THR A 275 12.74 8.56 18.23
CA THR A 275 11.79 8.47 17.11
C THR A 275 12.25 7.41 16.09
N PRO A 276 11.32 6.74 15.39
CA PRO A 276 11.68 5.75 14.35
C PRO A 276 12.65 6.31 13.31
N ARG A 277 12.47 7.58 12.91
CA ARG A 277 13.35 8.27 11.96
C ARG A 277 14.81 8.28 12.41
N LEU A 278 15.08 8.73 13.63
CA LEU A 278 16.45 8.81 14.15
C LEU A 278 17.04 7.42 14.35
N PHE A 279 16.24 6.49 14.87
CA PHE A 279 16.61 5.10 15.05
C PHE A 279 17.00 4.42 13.74
N ASP A 280 16.23 4.63 12.67
CA ASP A 280 16.46 4.05 11.35
C ASP A 280 17.72 4.61 10.69
N ILE A 281 17.98 5.93 10.82
CA ILE A 281 19.21 6.55 10.30
C ILE A 281 20.46 5.90 10.89
N ILE A 282 20.49 5.75 12.22
CA ILE A 282 21.66 5.16 12.91
C ILE A 282 21.78 3.68 12.59
N SER A 283 20.66 2.95 12.59
CA SER A 283 20.65 1.52 12.27
C SER A 283 21.10 1.26 10.83
N GLU A 284 20.71 2.11 9.88
CA GLU A 284 21.11 2.01 8.48
C GLU A 284 22.58 2.34 8.25
N MET A 285 23.14 3.29 9.00
CA MET A 285 24.58 3.54 9.00
C MET A 285 25.37 2.28 9.39
N ILE A 286 24.92 1.55 10.42
CA ILE A 286 25.57 0.31 10.88
C ILE A 286 25.40 -0.81 9.84
N ARG A 287 24.18 -1.04 9.36
CA ARG A 287 23.88 -2.07 8.35
C ARG A 287 24.60 -1.82 7.03
N GLY A 288 24.58 -0.58 6.55
CA GLY A 288 25.25 -0.16 5.33
C GLY A 288 26.76 -0.40 5.40
N THR A 289 27.40 -0.05 6.53
CA THR A 289 28.82 -0.29 6.71
C THR A 289 29.15 -1.79 6.77
N HIS A 290 28.36 -2.58 7.49
CA HIS A 290 28.53 -4.03 7.53
C HIS A 290 28.33 -4.68 6.14
N GLU A 291 27.35 -4.22 5.34
CA GLU A 291 27.13 -4.73 3.99
C GLU A 291 28.24 -4.33 3.01
N GLN A 292 28.84 -3.15 3.16
CA GLN A 292 30.04 -2.75 2.40
C GLN A 292 31.23 -3.68 2.68
N ILE A 293 31.45 -4.04 3.96
CA ILE A 293 32.47 -5.02 4.35
C ILE A 293 32.14 -6.39 3.73
N ARG A 294 30.91 -6.89 3.91
CA ARG A 294 30.48 -8.17 3.34
C ARG A 294 30.61 -8.24 1.83
N THR A 295 30.26 -7.17 1.13
CA THR A 295 30.41 -7.07 -0.32
C THR A 295 31.89 -7.14 -0.71
N SER A 296 32.75 -6.41 -0.01
CA SER A 296 34.20 -6.45 -0.24
C SER A 296 34.78 -7.85 0.03
N GLU A 297 34.35 -8.54 1.09
CA GLU A 297 34.74 -9.93 1.38
C GLU A 297 34.29 -10.91 0.29
N ARG A 298 33.05 -10.77 -0.20
CA ARG A 298 32.52 -11.61 -1.29
C ARG A 298 33.30 -11.39 -2.57
N GLU A 299 33.69 -10.15 -2.88
CA GLU A 299 34.55 -9.87 -4.03
C GLU A 299 35.95 -10.47 -3.83
N VAL A 300 36.60 -10.26 -2.70
CA VAL A 300 37.91 -10.88 -2.40
C VAL A 300 37.84 -12.41 -2.56
N MET A 301 36.79 -13.04 -2.03
CA MET A 301 36.55 -14.47 -2.21
C MET A 301 36.37 -14.85 -3.68
N ARG A 302 35.60 -14.07 -4.45
CA ARG A 302 35.37 -14.30 -5.88
C ARG A 302 36.67 -14.22 -6.67
N TYR A 303 37.51 -13.22 -6.42
CA TYR A 303 38.81 -13.06 -7.07
C TYR A 303 39.78 -14.17 -6.67
N ALA A 304 39.93 -14.46 -5.38
CA ALA A 304 40.84 -15.49 -4.89
C ALA A 304 40.45 -16.91 -5.36
N VAL A 305 39.16 -17.28 -5.26
CA VAL A 305 38.69 -18.64 -5.57
C VAL A 305 38.46 -18.84 -7.07
N ARG A 306 37.70 -17.96 -7.74
CA ARG A 306 37.34 -18.18 -9.16
C ARG A 306 38.50 -17.84 -10.11
N ARG A 307 39.11 -16.67 -9.94
CA ARG A 307 40.18 -16.20 -10.84
C ARG A 307 41.56 -16.66 -10.39
N GLY A 308 41.82 -16.65 -9.08
CA GLY A 308 43.06 -17.09 -8.45
C GLY A 308 43.21 -18.62 -8.30
N ARG A 309 42.13 -19.39 -8.55
CA ARG A 309 42.09 -20.86 -8.40
C ARG A 309 42.51 -21.35 -7.00
N MET A 310 42.33 -20.53 -5.97
CA MET A 310 42.48 -20.95 -4.58
C MET A 310 41.34 -21.88 -4.20
N ASP A 311 41.63 -22.91 -3.39
CA ASP A 311 40.58 -23.77 -2.87
C ASP A 311 39.66 -23.01 -1.90
N ARG A 312 38.35 -23.29 -1.97
CA ARG A 312 37.35 -22.59 -1.15
C ARG A 312 37.51 -22.88 0.33
N THR A 313 37.96 -24.08 0.71
CA THR A 313 38.16 -24.44 2.12
C THR A 313 39.38 -23.72 2.69
N GLN A 314 40.44 -23.59 1.90
CA GLN A 314 41.64 -22.81 2.25
C GLN A 314 41.29 -21.33 2.48
N PHE A 315 40.48 -20.72 1.63
CA PHE A 315 40.03 -19.34 1.82
C PHE A 315 39.24 -19.19 3.14
N ARG A 316 38.28 -20.09 3.38
CA ARG A 316 37.41 -20.03 4.56
C ARG A 316 38.16 -20.16 5.89
N THR A 317 39.28 -20.88 5.91
CA THR A 317 40.09 -21.04 7.13
C THR A 317 41.14 -19.95 7.32
N SER A 318 41.65 -19.37 6.23
CA SER A 318 42.78 -18.42 6.31
C SER A 318 42.39 -16.95 6.29
N PHE A 319 41.26 -16.59 5.70
CA PHE A 319 40.84 -15.20 5.50
C PHE A 319 40.16 -14.55 6.72
N PRO A 320 39.33 -15.24 7.52
CA PRO A 320 38.74 -14.63 8.72
C PRO A 320 39.81 -14.20 9.73
N GLY A 321 39.73 -12.95 10.21
CA GLY A 321 40.73 -12.33 11.08
C GLY A 321 41.92 -11.70 10.34
N GLN A 322 41.95 -11.77 9.01
CA GLN A 322 42.97 -11.14 8.16
C GLN A 322 42.37 -10.22 7.09
N GLU A 323 41.14 -9.75 7.30
CA GLU A 323 40.38 -9.00 6.31
C GLU A 323 41.07 -7.69 5.87
N SER A 324 41.71 -6.98 6.81
CA SER A 324 42.49 -5.76 6.56
C SER A 324 44.00 -6.00 6.39
N ASN A 325 44.47 -7.24 6.52
CA ASN A 325 45.88 -7.56 6.40
C ASN A 325 46.31 -7.71 4.93
N PHE A 326 47.02 -6.70 4.41
CA PHE A 326 47.56 -6.71 3.05
C PHE A 326 48.58 -7.83 2.79
N ALA A 327 49.25 -8.35 3.83
CA ALA A 327 50.24 -9.41 3.71
C ALA A 327 49.60 -10.80 3.54
N TRP A 328 48.31 -10.97 3.86
CA TRP A 328 47.63 -12.27 3.80
C TRP A 328 47.77 -12.93 2.42
N LEU A 329 47.52 -12.18 1.35
CA LEU A 329 47.58 -12.73 0.00
C LEU A 329 49.01 -13.12 -0.38
N ASP A 330 50.01 -12.34 0.04
CA ASP A 330 51.42 -12.63 -0.23
C ASP A 330 51.87 -13.91 0.51
N GLU A 331 51.38 -14.15 1.73
CA GLU A 331 51.60 -15.42 2.45
C GLU A 331 50.94 -16.62 1.75
N GLN A 332 49.75 -16.44 1.18
CA GLN A 332 49.07 -17.50 0.44
C GLN A 332 49.77 -17.79 -0.90
N ILE A 333 50.27 -16.77 -1.58
CA ILE A 333 51.08 -16.90 -2.81
C ILE A 333 52.36 -17.71 -2.52
N ALA A 334 52.99 -17.50 -1.36
CA ALA A 334 54.18 -18.25 -0.96
C ALA A 334 53.90 -19.75 -0.67
N LYS A 335 52.68 -20.07 -0.21
CA LYS A 335 52.24 -21.45 0.09
C LYS A 335 51.58 -22.16 -1.10
N ALA A 336 51.30 -21.45 -2.18
CA ALA A 336 50.56 -21.97 -3.34
C ALA A 336 51.41 -22.85 -4.27
N SER A 337 50.74 -23.75 -4.99
CA SER A 337 51.38 -24.57 -6.05
C SER A 337 51.88 -23.69 -7.21
N PRO A 338 52.91 -24.09 -7.98
CA PRO A 338 53.47 -23.29 -9.08
C PRO A 338 52.42 -22.79 -10.09
N ASP A 339 51.43 -23.63 -10.40
CA ASP A 339 50.33 -23.28 -11.32
C ASP A 339 49.38 -22.23 -10.73
N GLN A 340 49.08 -22.30 -9.43
CA GLN A 340 48.18 -21.35 -8.75
C GLN A 340 48.84 -19.99 -8.54
N LYS A 341 50.15 -19.98 -8.29
CA LYS A 341 50.93 -18.77 -8.02
C LYS A 341 50.77 -17.72 -9.12
N GLY A 342 50.85 -18.13 -10.39
CA GLY A 342 50.68 -17.23 -11.54
C GLY A 342 49.26 -16.66 -11.70
N TYR A 343 48.23 -17.35 -11.20
CA TYR A 343 46.85 -16.81 -11.19
C TYR A 343 46.62 -15.85 -10.01
N LEU A 344 47.16 -16.18 -8.83
CA LEU A 344 47.05 -15.33 -7.63
C LEU A 344 47.79 -14.00 -7.79
N GLU A 345 48.95 -13.99 -8.43
CA GLU A 345 49.69 -12.76 -8.73
C GLU A 345 48.91 -11.82 -9.66
N LYS A 346 48.12 -12.35 -10.59
CA LYS A 346 47.28 -11.54 -11.50
C LYS A 346 46.10 -10.86 -10.80
N VAL A 347 45.51 -11.52 -9.79
CA VAL A 347 44.36 -10.98 -9.03
C VAL A 347 44.78 -10.15 -7.82
N ARG A 348 46.08 -10.12 -7.49
CA ARG A 348 46.66 -9.34 -6.41
C ARG A 348 46.20 -7.87 -6.35
N PRO A 349 46.26 -7.08 -7.43
CA PRO A 349 45.82 -5.68 -7.35
C PRO A 349 44.32 -5.55 -7.03
N ASP A 350 43.48 -6.44 -7.56
CA ASP A 350 42.04 -6.42 -7.28
C ASP A 350 41.76 -6.75 -5.81
N VAL A 351 42.40 -7.79 -5.27
CA VAL A 351 42.24 -8.19 -3.87
C VAL A 351 42.72 -7.10 -2.92
N LEU A 352 43.90 -6.51 -3.19
CA LEU A 352 44.44 -5.41 -2.38
C LEU A 352 43.52 -4.18 -2.41
N ALA A 353 42.88 -3.87 -3.54
CA ALA A 353 41.94 -2.76 -3.62
C ALA A 353 40.73 -2.96 -2.70
N PHE A 354 40.18 -4.18 -2.60
CA PHE A 354 39.09 -4.48 -1.68
C PHE A 354 39.53 -4.58 -0.22
N GLN A 355 40.72 -5.12 0.06
CA GLN A 355 41.31 -5.10 1.40
C GLN A 355 41.59 -3.66 1.87
N GLN A 356 41.98 -2.76 0.95
CA GLN A 356 42.19 -1.34 1.25
C GLN A 356 40.87 -0.68 1.65
N LYS A 357 39.77 -0.94 0.92
CA LYS A 357 38.45 -0.45 1.31
C LYS A 357 38.04 -0.89 2.72
N ILE A 358 38.32 -2.16 3.06
CA ILE A 358 38.05 -2.68 4.40
C ILE A 358 38.93 -1.96 5.45
N ALA A 359 40.22 -1.78 5.16
CA ALA A 359 41.15 -1.07 6.05
C ALA A 359 40.81 0.41 6.22
N ASP A 360 40.30 1.07 5.17
CA ASP A 360 39.81 2.45 5.23
C ASP A 360 38.61 2.55 6.20
N ILE A 361 37.67 1.60 6.12
CA ILE A 361 36.53 1.51 7.05
C ILE A 361 37.00 1.29 8.50
N GLU A 362 37.98 0.39 8.73
CA GLU A 362 38.54 0.18 10.08
C GLU A 362 39.20 1.46 10.62
N LYS A 363 39.88 2.22 9.76
CA LYS A 363 40.54 3.47 10.12
C LYS A 363 39.52 4.57 10.44
N ASP A 364 38.48 4.70 9.62
CA ASP A 364 37.45 5.72 9.79
C ASP A 364 36.63 5.50 11.07
N LEU A 365 36.35 4.23 11.42
CA LEU A 365 35.60 3.88 12.62
C LEU A 365 36.47 3.66 13.87
N GLY A 366 37.78 3.42 13.71
CA GLY A 366 38.64 3.02 14.83
C GLY A 366 38.23 1.68 15.45
N LEU A 367 37.63 0.80 14.66
CA LEU A 367 37.15 -0.53 15.05
C LEU A 367 37.75 -1.60 14.14
N ASP A 368 37.99 -2.79 14.70
CA ASP A 368 38.34 -3.97 13.91
C ASP A 368 37.12 -4.53 13.18
N VAL A 369 37.34 -5.21 12.05
CA VAL A 369 36.28 -5.89 11.29
C VAL A 369 35.47 -6.84 12.18
N LYS A 370 36.13 -7.51 13.12
CA LYS A 370 35.46 -8.40 14.08
C LYS A 370 34.50 -7.64 14.98
N GLY A 371 34.93 -6.53 15.60
CA GLY A 371 34.07 -5.69 16.43
C GLY A 371 32.88 -5.12 15.65
N ILE A 372 33.09 -4.67 14.41
CA ILE A 372 32.01 -4.18 13.53
C ILE A 372 30.96 -5.29 13.29
N LYS A 373 31.41 -6.49 12.94
CA LYS A 373 30.53 -7.65 12.72
C LYS A 373 29.81 -8.07 14.00
N ASP A 374 30.49 -8.06 15.14
CA ASP A 374 29.92 -8.47 16.42
C ASP A 374 28.87 -7.47 16.91
N ILE A 375 29.09 -6.15 16.74
CA ILE A 375 28.09 -5.11 17.02
C ILE A 375 26.88 -5.27 16.09
N SER A 376 27.09 -5.37 14.78
CA SER A 376 26.02 -5.54 13.80
C SER A 376 25.20 -6.81 14.07
N LYS A 377 25.86 -7.90 14.48
CA LYS A 377 25.21 -9.16 14.85
C LYS A 377 24.36 -9.01 16.12
N ARG A 378 24.87 -8.37 17.17
CA ARG A 378 24.11 -8.12 18.41
C ARG A 378 22.87 -7.27 18.13
N MET A 379 23.04 -6.20 17.34
CA MET A 379 21.94 -5.36 16.86
C MET A 379 20.88 -6.19 16.11
N ALA A 380 21.28 -7.00 15.13
CA ALA A 380 20.36 -7.84 14.36
C ALA A 380 19.60 -8.88 15.22
N VAL A 381 20.23 -9.39 16.28
CA VAL A 381 19.57 -10.29 17.25
C VAL A 381 18.51 -9.54 18.06
N GLY A 382 18.83 -8.34 18.55
CA GLY A 382 17.87 -7.49 19.26
C GLY A 382 16.67 -7.10 18.37
N GLU A 383 16.93 -6.68 17.13
CA GLU A 383 15.88 -6.38 16.15
C GLU A 383 15.01 -7.63 15.86
N ALA A 384 15.62 -8.81 15.74
CA ALA A 384 14.88 -10.06 15.52
C ALA A 384 14.01 -10.45 16.72
N LYS A 385 14.48 -10.20 17.95
CA LYS A 385 13.70 -10.41 19.18
C LYS A 385 12.50 -9.48 19.23
N ALA A 386 12.69 -8.18 19.00
CA ALA A 386 11.61 -7.18 18.97
C ALA A 386 10.59 -7.50 17.85
N ARG A 387 11.06 -7.76 16.62
CA ARG A 387 10.20 -8.08 15.48
C ARG A 387 9.39 -9.35 15.69
N ARG A 388 9.97 -10.39 16.28
CA ARG A 388 9.26 -11.63 16.59
C ARG A 388 8.16 -11.37 17.63
N ALA A 389 8.46 -10.62 18.68
CA ALA A 389 7.49 -10.27 19.70
C ALA A 389 6.35 -9.39 19.13
N LYS A 390 6.66 -8.40 18.27
CA LYS A 390 5.64 -7.62 17.55
C LYS A 390 4.76 -8.50 16.67
N LYS A 391 5.36 -9.43 15.92
CA LYS A 391 4.63 -10.38 15.08
C LYS A 391 3.67 -11.25 15.91
N GLU A 392 4.15 -11.80 17.02
CA GLU A 392 3.35 -12.59 17.96
C GLU A 392 2.17 -11.78 18.53
N MET A 393 2.39 -10.49 18.86
CA MET A 393 1.34 -9.58 19.32
C MET A 393 0.29 -9.32 18.25
N VAL A 394 0.69 -9.10 17.00
CA VAL A 394 -0.22 -8.89 15.86
C VAL A 394 -1.05 -10.15 15.59
N GLU A 395 -0.38 -11.32 15.50
CA GLU A 395 -1.02 -12.61 15.22
C GLU A 395 -2.10 -12.96 16.25
N ALA A 396 -1.84 -12.71 17.54
CA ALA A 396 -2.82 -12.98 18.60
C ALA A 396 -4.07 -12.07 18.53
N ASN A 397 -3.95 -10.90 17.90
CA ASN A 397 -4.99 -9.87 17.84
C ASN A 397 -5.69 -9.74 16.48
N LEU A 398 -5.41 -10.61 15.51
CA LEU A 398 -6.07 -10.58 14.19
C LEU A 398 -7.60 -10.72 14.29
N ARG A 399 -8.12 -11.44 15.29
CA ARG A 399 -9.57 -11.60 15.50
C ARG A 399 -10.26 -10.28 15.87
N LEU A 400 -9.57 -9.39 16.58
CA LEU A 400 -10.08 -8.06 16.92
C LEU A 400 -10.28 -7.21 15.65
N VAL A 401 -9.35 -7.30 14.69
CA VAL A 401 -9.48 -6.59 13.41
C VAL A 401 -10.73 -7.05 12.66
N ILE A 402 -10.99 -8.36 12.65
CA ILE A 402 -12.15 -8.94 11.99
C ILE A 402 -13.46 -8.51 12.64
N SER A 403 -13.54 -8.50 13.98
CA SER A 403 -14.76 -8.06 14.67
C SER A 403 -15.08 -6.59 14.39
N ILE A 404 -14.06 -5.73 14.26
CA ILE A 404 -14.21 -4.32 13.88
C ILE A 404 -14.58 -4.20 12.39
N ALA A 405 -13.85 -4.86 11.49
CA ALA A 405 -14.04 -4.77 10.04
C ALA A 405 -15.42 -5.23 9.58
N LYS A 406 -16.04 -6.20 10.28
CA LYS A 406 -17.41 -6.67 9.99
C LYS A 406 -18.44 -5.53 9.96
N LYS A 407 -18.31 -4.51 10.82
CA LYS A 407 -19.20 -3.35 10.89
C LYS A 407 -19.14 -2.45 9.64
N TYR A 408 -18.07 -2.57 8.85
CA TYR A 408 -17.82 -1.75 7.66
C TYR A 408 -18.01 -2.52 6.35
N THR A 409 -18.52 -3.75 6.42
CA THR A 409 -18.92 -4.51 5.22
C THR A 409 -19.98 -3.74 4.43
N ASN A 410 -19.97 -3.90 3.10
CA ASN A 410 -20.90 -3.24 2.17
C ASN A 410 -20.75 -1.71 2.04
N ARG A 411 -19.63 -1.12 2.46
CA ARG A 411 -19.33 0.31 2.26
C ARG A 411 -18.50 0.60 0.99
N GLY A 412 -18.54 -0.29 0.00
CA GLY A 412 -17.87 -0.14 -1.30
C GLY A 412 -16.49 -0.81 -1.41
N LEU A 413 -15.91 -1.32 -0.32
CA LEU A 413 -14.65 -2.05 -0.32
C LEU A 413 -14.87 -3.53 0.04
N GLN A 414 -14.07 -4.44 -0.52
CA GLN A 414 -14.17 -5.88 -0.23
C GLN A 414 -13.76 -6.16 1.22
N PHE A 415 -14.35 -7.21 1.82
CA PHE A 415 -14.08 -7.57 3.21
C PHE A 415 -12.60 -7.89 3.50
N LEU A 416 -11.89 -8.54 2.56
CA LEU A 416 -10.45 -8.81 2.69
C LEU A 416 -9.63 -7.53 2.77
N ASP A 417 -9.94 -6.55 1.93
CA ASP A 417 -9.23 -5.28 1.90
C ASP A 417 -9.45 -4.49 3.20
N LEU A 418 -10.68 -4.50 3.73
CA LEU A 418 -10.99 -3.93 5.05
C LEU A 418 -10.16 -4.59 6.16
N ILE A 419 -10.02 -5.92 6.13
CA ILE A 419 -9.20 -6.66 7.09
C ILE A 419 -7.72 -6.28 6.93
N GLN A 420 -7.20 -6.18 5.71
CA GLN A 420 -5.78 -5.83 5.49
C GLN A 420 -5.47 -4.41 5.97
N GLU A 421 -6.34 -3.45 5.68
CA GLU A 421 -6.17 -2.07 6.15
C GLU A 421 -6.30 -1.98 7.68
N GLY A 422 -7.22 -2.74 8.25
CA GLY A 422 -7.32 -2.92 9.71
C GLY A 422 -6.06 -3.56 10.32
N ASN A 423 -5.46 -4.56 9.66
CA ASN A 423 -4.20 -5.19 10.09
C ASN A 423 -3.04 -4.19 10.06
N ILE A 424 -2.99 -3.30 9.06
CA ILE A 424 -2.01 -2.21 9.01
C ILE A 424 -2.22 -1.23 10.17
N GLY A 425 -3.48 -0.91 10.49
CA GLY A 425 -3.84 -0.13 11.69
C GLY A 425 -3.39 -0.81 12.98
N LEU A 426 -3.63 -2.12 13.12
CA LEU A 426 -3.19 -2.94 14.25
C LEU A 426 -1.66 -2.93 14.40
N MET A 427 -0.91 -3.07 13.31
CA MET A 427 0.56 -2.99 13.34
C MET A 427 1.05 -1.64 13.90
N LYS A 428 0.43 -0.53 13.49
CA LYS A 428 0.73 0.80 14.03
C LYS A 428 0.38 0.91 15.51
N ALA A 429 -0.72 0.30 15.94
CA ALA A 429 -1.11 0.24 17.35
C ALA A 429 -0.06 -0.52 18.18
N VAL A 430 0.40 -1.69 17.72
CA VAL A 430 1.44 -2.48 18.40
C VAL A 430 2.74 -1.68 18.53
N ASP A 431 3.13 -0.91 17.52
CA ASP A 431 4.35 -0.11 17.56
C ASP A 431 4.30 1.03 18.59
N LYS A 432 3.12 1.60 18.84
CA LYS A 432 2.92 2.75 19.72
C LYS A 432 2.32 2.37 21.08
N PHE A 433 2.04 1.09 21.34
CA PHE A 433 1.38 0.67 22.57
C PHE A 433 2.29 0.85 23.80
N GLU A 434 1.72 1.43 24.86
CA GLU A 434 2.41 1.69 26.12
C GLU A 434 1.66 1.02 27.27
N TYR A 435 2.13 -0.17 27.68
CA TYR A 435 1.49 -0.94 28.75
C TYR A 435 1.56 -0.25 30.13
N ARG A 436 2.49 0.68 30.32
CA ARG A 436 2.68 1.45 31.57
C ARG A 436 1.48 2.36 31.90
N ARG A 437 0.65 2.71 30.91
CA ARG A 437 -0.59 3.48 31.13
C ARG A 437 -1.71 2.67 31.78
N GLY A 438 -1.59 1.34 31.86
CA GLY A 438 -2.54 0.47 32.56
C GLY A 438 -3.77 0.02 31.75
N TYR A 439 -4.04 0.64 30.60
CA TYR A 439 -5.14 0.26 29.70
C TYR A 439 -4.89 -1.08 28.97
N LYS A 440 -5.97 -1.77 28.61
CA LYS A 440 -5.90 -3.01 27.79
C LYS A 440 -5.47 -2.67 26.37
N PHE A 441 -4.77 -3.60 25.71
CA PHE A 441 -4.33 -3.40 24.32
C PHE A 441 -5.52 -3.24 23.36
N SER A 442 -6.61 -3.99 23.56
CA SER A 442 -7.81 -3.93 22.72
C SER A 442 -8.43 -2.53 22.65
N THR A 443 -8.51 -1.82 23.78
CA THR A 443 -9.06 -0.45 23.85
C THR A 443 -8.25 0.50 22.97
N TYR A 444 -6.92 0.45 23.10
CA TYR A 444 -6.02 1.27 22.29
C TYR A 444 -6.01 0.89 20.81
N ALA A 445 -5.95 -0.41 20.50
CA ALA A 445 -5.87 -0.92 19.15
C ALA A 445 -7.15 -0.64 18.35
N THR A 446 -8.32 -0.66 18.99
CA THR A 446 -9.61 -0.40 18.33
C THR A 446 -9.63 0.95 17.63
N TRP A 447 -9.08 2.00 18.25
CA TRP A 447 -9.01 3.33 17.64
C TRP A 447 -8.18 3.34 16.36
N TRP A 448 -6.96 2.78 16.39
CA TRP A 448 -6.08 2.70 15.21
C TRP A 448 -6.63 1.82 14.09
N ILE A 449 -7.30 0.72 14.44
CA ILE A 449 -7.93 -0.18 13.47
C ILE A 449 -9.11 0.54 12.80
N ARG A 450 -9.99 1.16 13.60
CA ARG A 450 -11.14 1.92 13.10
C ARG A 450 -10.71 3.05 12.18
N GLN A 451 -9.67 3.80 12.57
CA GLN A 451 -9.18 4.93 11.79
C GLN A 451 -8.56 4.48 10.46
N ALA A 452 -7.79 3.39 10.48
CA ALA A 452 -7.21 2.83 9.24
C ALA A 452 -8.31 2.35 8.26
N ILE A 453 -9.32 1.63 8.77
CA ILE A 453 -10.44 1.14 7.96
C ILE A 453 -11.26 2.30 7.38
N THR A 454 -11.65 3.26 8.22
CA THR A 454 -12.48 4.41 7.80
C THR A 454 -11.75 5.26 6.77
N ARG A 455 -10.46 5.51 6.97
CA ARG A 455 -9.62 6.22 6.01
C ARG A 455 -9.48 5.46 4.69
N SER A 456 -9.29 4.15 4.71
CA SER A 456 -9.18 3.37 3.47
C SER A 456 -10.48 3.38 2.67
N ILE A 457 -11.63 3.26 3.33
CA ILE A 457 -12.94 3.39 2.68
C ILE A 457 -13.06 4.76 2.01
N ALA A 458 -12.70 5.83 2.72
CA ALA A 458 -12.73 7.18 2.16
C ALA A 458 -11.78 7.34 0.95
N ASP A 459 -10.60 6.72 1.01
CA ASP A 459 -9.55 6.91 0.03
C ASP A 459 -9.71 6.03 -1.24
N GLN A 460 -10.25 4.81 -1.09
CA GLN A 460 -10.21 3.75 -2.12
C GLN A 460 -11.59 3.22 -2.56
N ALA A 461 -12.65 3.35 -1.76
CA ALA A 461 -13.93 2.68 -2.05
C ALA A 461 -14.69 3.25 -3.27
N ARG A 462 -14.29 4.41 -3.80
CA ARG A 462 -14.95 5.06 -4.93
C ARG A 462 -14.05 5.10 -6.15
N THR A 463 -14.65 4.86 -7.33
CA THR A 463 -13.97 4.98 -8.64
C THR A 463 -13.36 6.37 -8.86
N ILE A 464 -14.07 7.41 -8.43
CA ILE A 464 -13.57 8.80 -8.45
C ILE A 464 -13.25 9.19 -7.01
N ARG A 465 -11.96 9.37 -6.73
CA ARG A 465 -11.47 9.73 -5.39
C ARG A 465 -12.03 11.09 -4.96
N ILE A 466 -12.59 11.13 -3.75
CA ILE A 466 -13.06 12.33 -3.08
C ILE A 466 -12.20 12.56 -1.82
N PRO A 467 -11.76 13.79 -1.52
CA PRO A 467 -11.03 14.06 -0.27
C PRO A 467 -11.81 13.67 1.00
N VAL A 468 -11.10 13.23 2.05
CA VAL A 468 -11.70 12.69 3.29
C VAL A 468 -12.70 13.66 3.94
N HIS A 469 -12.33 14.93 4.13
CA HIS A 469 -13.23 15.96 4.70
C HIS A 469 -14.54 16.15 3.91
N MET A 470 -14.54 15.90 2.60
CA MET A 470 -15.77 15.95 1.79
C MET A 470 -16.64 14.71 2.03
N ILE A 471 -16.04 13.55 2.28
CA ILE A 471 -16.76 12.31 2.62
C ILE A 471 -17.38 12.41 4.01
N GLU A 472 -16.66 12.98 4.98
CA GLU A 472 -17.20 13.31 6.30
C GLU A 472 -18.41 14.25 6.18
N THR A 473 -18.30 15.28 5.34
CA THR A 473 -19.42 16.20 5.06
C THR A 473 -20.62 15.46 4.45
N ILE A 474 -20.38 14.53 3.52
CA ILE A 474 -21.44 13.69 2.91
C ILE A 474 -22.11 12.81 3.97
N ASN A 475 -21.34 12.14 4.82
CA ASN A 475 -21.85 11.29 5.90
C ASN A 475 -22.66 12.11 6.92
N LYS A 476 -22.17 13.30 7.28
CA LYS A 476 -22.90 14.24 8.15
C LYS A 476 -24.23 14.66 7.54
N ILE A 477 -24.26 14.99 6.23
CA ILE A 477 -25.50 15.29 5.51
C ILE A 477 -26.43 14.08 5.51
N ASN A 478 -25.94 12.87 5.23
CA ASN A 478 -26.76 11.65 5.22
C ASN A 478 -27.34 11.32 6.59
N ARG A 479 -26.57 11.52 7.67
CA ARG A 479 -27.03 11.33 9.05
C ARG A 479 -28.16 12.28 9.40
N VAL A 480 -27.96 13.58 9.18
CA VAL A 480 -28.99 14.60 9.43
C VAL A 480 -30.20 14.42 8.50
N SER A 481 -29.98 13.98 7.26
CA SER A 481 -31.07 13.67 6.33
C SER A 481 -31.94 12.51 6.83
N ARG A 482 -31.34 11.47 7.42
CA ARG A 482 -32.08 10.35 8.04
C ARG A 482 -32.86 10.80 9.27
N GLN A 483 -32.26 11.62 10.14
CA GLN A 483 -32.95 12.20 11.31
C GLN A 483 -34.15 13.05 10.89
N LEU A 484 -33.98 13.96 9.92
CA LEU A 484 -35.07 14.79 9.42
C LEU A 484 -36.16 13.98 8.71
N LEU A 485 -35.80 12.90 8.03
CA LEU A 485 -36.77 11.99 7.42
C LEU A 485 -37.64 11.31 8.49
N GLN A 486 -37.05 10.92 9.62
CA GLN A 486 -37.78 10.34 10.76
C GLN A 486 -38.69 11.38 11.44
N GLU A 487 -38.22 12.62 11.61
CA GLU A 487 -38.99 13.72 12.23
C GLU A 487 -40.15 14.20 11.34
N MET A 488 -39.89 14.38 10.03
CA MET A 488 -40.80 15.03 9.09
C MET A 488 -41.66 14.05 8.28
N GLY A 489 -41.27 12.77 8.24
CA GLY A 489 -41.94 11.72 7.45
C GLY A 489 -41.81 11.87 5.93
N ARG A 490 -40.92 12.76 5.45
CA ARG A 490 -40.58 12.98 4.04
C ARG A 490 -39.10 13.31 3.87
N GLU A 491 -38.57 13.15 2.66
CA GLU A 491 -37.20 13.58 2.35
C GLU A 491 -37.05 15.10 2.59
N PRO A 492 -35.97 15.53 3.26
CA PRO A 492 -35.71 16.94 3.53
C PRO A 492 -35.23 17.66 2.27
N THR A 493 -35.60 18.93 2.15
CA THR A 493 -35.10 19.79 1.06
C THR A 493 -33.66 20.24 1.34
N PRO A 494 -32.87 20.60 0.31
CA PRO A 494 -31.51 21.13 0.51
C PRO A 494 -31.45 22.40 1.38
N GLU A 495 -32.52 23.19 1.39
CA GLU A 495 -32.66 24.40 2.23
C GLU A 495 -32.81 24.02 3.71
N GLU A 496 -33.70 23.07 4.02
CA GLU A 496 -33.89 22.53 5.39
C GLU A 496 -32.62 21.86 5.93
N LEU A 497 -31.90 21.12 5.06
CA LEU A 497 -30.60 20.53 5.41
C LEU A 497 -29.54 21.60 5.70
N GLY A 498 -29.50 22.67 4.89
CA GLY A 498 -28.59 23.79 5.09
C GLY A 498 -28.84 24.52 6.42
N GLU A 499 -30.11 24.76 6.75
CA GLU A 499 -30.49 25.39 8.02
C GLU A 499 -30.08 24.53 9.24
N ARG A 500 -30.34 23.21 9.20
CA ARG A 500 -29.97 22.30 10.30
C ARG A 500 -28.47 22.10 10.46
N LEU A 501 -27.71 22.15 9.36
CA LEU A 501 -26.25 21.94 9.35
C LEU A 501 -25.44 23.23 9.47
N GLU A 502 -26.10 24.39 9.53
CA GLU A 502 -25.46 25.72 9.46
C GLU A 502 -24.58 25.89 8.20
N MET A 503 -25.04 25.34 7.07
CA MET A 503 -24.34 25.37 5.79
C MET A 503 -25.17 26.08 4.72
N ASP A 504 -24.50 26.76 3.79
CA ASP A 504 -25.18 27.40 2.66
C ASP A 504 -25.83 26.37 1.73
N GLU A 505 -27.06 26.64 1.27
CA GLU A 505 -27.86 25.74 0.43
C GLU A 505 -27.10 25.35 -0.86
N VAL A 506 -26.39 26.31 -1.46
CA VAL A 506 -25.60 26.08 -2.67
C VAL A 506 -24.47 25.08 -2.41
N LYS A 507 -23.87 25.12 -1.21
CA LYS A 507 -22.83 24.16 -0.80
C LYS A 507 -23.44 22.77 -0.62
N VAL A 508 -24.56 22.65 0.08
CA VAL A 508 -25.27 21.36 0.27
C VAL A 508 -25.64 20.73 -1.08
N ARG A 509 -26.20 21.51 -2.01
CA ARG A 509 -26.55 21.02 -3.36
C ARG A 509 -25.33 20.53 -4.14
N LYS A 510 -24.18 21.22 -4.03
CA LYS A 510 -22.92 20.77 -4.65
C LYS A 510 -22.43 19.46 -4.05
N VAL A 511 -22.49 19.31 -2.72
CA VAL A 511 -22.08 18.07 -2.03
C VAL A 511 -22.96 16.90 -2.45
N LEU A 512 -24.28 17.08 -2.48
CA LEU A 512 -25.23 16.06 -2.96
C LEU A 512 -24.99 15.67 -4.43
N LYS A 513 -24.52 16.60 -5.27
CA LYS A 513 -24.14 16.29 -6.66
C LYS A 513 -22.87 15.44 -6.74
N ILE A 514 -21.89 15.69 -5.87
CA ILE A 514 -20.62 14.96 -5.79
C ILE A 514 -20.81 13.56 -5.19
N ALA A 515 -21.77 13.39 -4.27
CA ALA A 515 -22.03 12.13 -3.58
C ALA A 515 -22.52 10.99 -4.51
N LYS A 516 -22.99 11.31 -5.72
CA LYS A 516 -23.50 10.32 -6.69
C LYS A 516 -22.40 9.42 -7.23
N GLU A 517 -22.66 8.14 -7.26
CA GLU A 517 -21.75 7.14 -7.81
C GLU A 517 -21.94 7.00 -9.34
N PRO A 518 -20.86 6.75 -10.09
CA PRO A 518 -20.96 6.45 -11.52
C PRO A 518 -21.68 5.11 -11.73
N ILE A 519 -22.45 5.04 -12.81
CA ILE A 519 -23.20 3.84 -13.21
C ILE A 519 -22.38 3.09 -14.25
N SER A 520 -22.47 1.76 -14.27
CA SER A 520 -21.82 0.94 -15.30
C SER A 520 -22.43 1.22 -16.68
N MET A 521 -21.59 1.26 -17.71
CA MET A 521 -22.08 1.33 -19.10
C MET A 521 -22.79 0.06 -19.53
N GLU A 522 -22.48 -1.07 -18.88
CA GLU A 522 -23.10 -2.38 -19.09
C GLU A 522 -24.42 -2.52 -18.30
N THR A 523 -24.92 -1.47 -17.66
CA THR A 523 -26.24 -1.53 -17.04
C THR A 523 -27.29 -1.68 -18.15
N PRO A 524 -28.07 -2.79 -18.18
CA PRO A 524 -29.07 -3.01 -19.20
C PRO A 524 -30.18 -1.96 -19.08
N ILE A 525 -30.76 -1.55 -20.21
CA ILE A 525 -31.80 -0.54 -20.25
C ILE A 525 -33.07 -1.07 -20.92
N GLY A 526 -34.16 -1.12 -20.15
CA GLY A 526 -35.43 -1.71 -20.59
C GLY A 526 -35.50 -3.22 -20.35
N ASP A 527 -36.45 -3.88 -21.03
CA ASP A 527 -36.69 -5.33 -20.94
C ASP A 527 -35.95 -6.11 -22.05
N ASP A 528 -35.30 -5.42 -23.01
CA ASP A 528 -34.55 -6.04 -24.09
C ASP A 528 -33.12 -6.34 -23.60
N GLU A 529 -32.75 -7.62 -23.55
CA GLU A 529 -31.46 -8.11 -23.00
C GLU A 529 -30.22 -7.59 -23.77
N ASP A 530 -30.40 -7.10 -25.01
CA ASP A 530 -29.29 -6.65 -25.86
C ASP A 530 -28.94 -5.16 -25.72
N SER A 531 -29.78 -4.34 -25.09
CA SER A 531 -29.58 -2.89 -25.02
C SER A 531 -28.91 -2.46 -23.71
N HIS A 532 -27.72 -1.87 -23.81
CA HIS A 532 -26.95 -1.40 -22.66
C HIS A 532 -26.92 0.14 -22.62
N LEU A 533 -26.71 0.73 -21.44
CA LEU A 533 -26.61 2.18 -21.28
C LEU A 533 -25.51 2.79 -22.18
N GLY A 534 -24.42 2.05 -22.38
CA GLY A 534 -23.28 2.46 -23.22
C GLY A 534 -23.66 2.73 -24.69
N ASP A 535 -24.66 2.04 -25.23
CA ASP A 535 -25.08 2.18 -26.63
C ASP A 535 -25.72 3.55 -26.91
N PHE A 536 -26.16 4.26 -25.87
CA PHE A 536 -26.83 5.56 -25.96
C PHE A 536 -25.90 6.74 -25.72
N ILE A 537 -24.62 6.50 -25.40
CA ILE A 537 -23.65 7.57 -25.12
C ILE A 537 -23.04 8.03 -26.44
N GLU A 538 -23.44 9.21 -26.91
CA GLU A 538 -22.89 9.82 -28.12
C GLU A 538 -21.45 10.33 -27.94
N ASP A 539 -20.63 10.22 -28.99
CA ASP A 539 -19.30 10.83 -29.02
C ASP A 539 -19.38 12.26 -29.54
N SER A 540 -19.30 13.22 -28.61
CA SER A 540 -19.31 14.66 -28.91
C SER A 540 -17.99 15.23 -29.43
N ASN A 541 -16.89 14.45 -29.42
CA ASN A 541 -15.60 14.91 -29.93
C ASN A 541 -15.46 14.73 -31.45
N ILE A 542 -16.25 13.85 -32.05
CA ILE A 542 -16.22 13.62 -33.49
C ILE A 542 -16.98 14.74 -34.18
N THR A 543 -16.28 15.46 -35.06
CA THR A 543 -16.91 16.43 -35.95
C THR A 543 -17.85 15.70 -36.90
N SER A 544 -19.11 16.15 -36.99
CA SER A 544 -20.07 15.59 -37.92
C SER A 544 -19.54 15.67 -39.36
N PRO A 545 -19.77 14.68 -40.24
CA PRO A 545 -19.42 14.78 -41.65
C PRO A 545 -20.01 16.02 -42.33
N VAL A 546 -21.15 16.51 -41.84
CA VAL A 546 -21.76 17.76 -42.30
C VAL A 546 -20.89 18.96 -41.93
N ASP A 547 -20.47 19.05 -40.67
CA ASP A 547 -19.62 20.14 -40.18
C ASP A 547 -18.22 20.12 -40.82
N ALA A 548 -17.69 18.93 -41.09
CA ALA A 548 -16.44 18.78 -41.83
C ALA A 548 -16.59 19.28 -43.28
N ALA A 549 -17.71 18.95 -43.94
CA ALA A 549 -17.99 19.41 -45.30
C ALA A 549 -18.25 20.93 -45.36
N THR A 550 -18.93 21.52 -44.38
CA THR A 550 -19.13 22.98 -44.32
C THR A 550 -17.82 23.71 -44.07
N SER A 551 -16.94 23.18 -43.20
CA SER A 551 -15.62 23.74 -42.93
C SER A 551 -14.69 23.69 -44.15
N GLU A 552 -14.64 22.56 -44.88
CA GLU A 552 -13.85 22.46 -46.11
C GLU A 552 -14.45 23.33 -47.24
N GLY A 553 -15.78 23.39 -47.34
CA GLY A 553 -16.47 24.30 -48.26
C GLY A 553 -16.17 25.78 -47.96
N LEU A 554 -16.13 26.17 -46.69
CA LEU A 554 -15.74 27.52 -46.26
C LEU A 554 -14.28 27.81 -46.63
N LYS A 555 -13.39 26.83 -46.47
CA LYS A 555 -11.98 26.96 -46.85
C LYS A 555 -11.79 27.16 -48.35
N GLU A 556 -12.55 26.45 -49.18
CA GLU A 556 -12.52 26.62 -50.63
C GLU A 556 -13.09 27.99 -51.04
N ALA A 557 -14.26 28.37 -50.50
CA ALA A 557 -14.88 29.67 -50.78
C ALA A 557 -14.00 30.84 -50.33
N THR A 558 -13.33 30.74 -49.18
CA THR A 558 -12.38 31.76 -48.71
C THR A 558 -11.16 31.85 -49.63
N ARG A 559 -10.66 30.74 -50.17
CA ARG A 559 -9.56 30.73 -51.15
C ARG A 559 -9.96 31.45 -52.43
N GLU A 560 -11.11 31.15 -53.00
CA GLU A 560 -11.64 31.78 -54.22
C GLU A 560 -11.85 33.30 -54.05
N VAL A 561 -12.38 33.71 -52.90
CA VAL A 561 -12.59 35.14 -52.60
C VAL A 561 -11.27 35.89 -52.40
N LEU A 562 -10.24 35.24 -51.85
CA LEU A 562 -8.90 35.82 -51.71
C LEU A 562 -8.16 35.97 -53.05
N GLU A 563 -8.41 35.10 -54.03
CA GLU A 563 -7.85 35.22 -55.39
C GLU A 563 -8.37 36.47 -56.14
N ASN A 564 -9.55 36.95 -55.79
CA ASN A 564 -10.14 38.19 -56.33
C ASN A 564 -9.53 39.50 -55.74
N LEU A 565 -8.58 39.39 -54.82
CA LEU A 565 -7.78 40.51 -54.32
C LEU A 565 -6.46 40.64 -55.09
N THR A 566 -5.80 41.77 -54.92
CA THR A 566 -4.43 41.89 -55.45
C THR A 566 -3.50 40.93 -54.70
N GLU A 567 -2.48 40.37 -55.36
CA GLU A 567 -1.54 39.41 -54.75
C GLU A 567 -0.98 39.89 -53.40
N ARG A 568 -0.70 41.20 -53.29
CA ARG A 568 -0.20 41.83 -52.07
C ARG A 568 -1.26 41.89 -50.95
N GLU A 569 -2.53 42.16 -51.28
CA GLU A 569 -3.62 42.17 -50.31
C GLU A 569 -3.97 40.75 -49.84
N ALA A 570 -4.05 39.79 -50.77
CA ALA A 570 -4.32 38.38 -50.47
C ALA A 570 -3.24 37.78 -49.56
N LYS A 571 -1.96 38.01 -49.89
CA LYS A 571 -0.82 37.48 -49.13
C LYS A 571 -0.72 38.08 -47.72
N VAL A 572 -1.07 39.37 -47.54
CA VAL A 572 -1.18 40.00 -46.21
C VAL A 572 -2.29 39.33 -45.38
N LEU A 573 -3.47 39.09 -45.95
CA LEU A 573 -4.56 38.44 -45.22
C LEU A 573 -4.26 36.97 -44.90
N LYS A 574 -3.68 36.20 -45.84
CA LYS A 574 -3.29 34.81 -45.59
C LYS A 574 -2.30 34.71 -44.43
N MET A 575 -1.25 35.54 -44.42
CA MET A 575 -0.27 35.52 -43.32
C MET A 575 -0.86 35.99 -42.00
N ARG A 576 -1.72 37.01 -42.04
CA ARG A 576 -2.26 37.60 -40.82
C ARG A 576 -3.23 36.69 -40.08
N PHE A 577 -4.03 35.91 -40.82
CA PHE A 577 -5.04 35.00 -40.27
C PHE A 577 -4.64 33.52 -40.33
N GLY A 578 -3.45 33.20 -40.83
CA GLY A 578 -2.98 31.81 -40.93
C GLY A 578 -3.71 30.97 -42.00
N ILE A 579 -4.32 31.59 -43.01
CA ILE A 579 -5.05 30.86 -44.06
C ILE A 579 -4.04 30.18 -44.99
N ASP A 580 -4.13 28.86 -45.13
CA ASP A 580 -3.17 28.00 -45.82
C ASP A 580 -1.73 28.10 -45.24
N MET A 581 -1.59 28.49 -43.97
CA MET A 581 -0.31 28.57 -43.26
C MET A 581 -0.39 27.90 -41.88
N PRO A 582 0.73 27.36 -41.38
CA PRO A 582 0.75 26.65 -40.10
C PRO A 582 0.49 27.58 -38.90
N THR A 583 0.82 28.87 -39.03
CA THR A 583 0.65 29.86 -37.96
C THR A 583 0.22 31.21 -38.54
N ASP A 584 -0.53 31.97 -37.74
CA ASP A 584 -0.78 33.38 -37.99
C ASP A 584 0.49 34.20 -37.68
N HIS A 585 0.63 35.34 -38.35
CA HIS A 585 1.76 36.25 -38.16
C HIS A 585 1.26 37.59 -37.65
N THR A 586 2.07 38.26 -36.84
CA THR A 586 1.77 39.61 -36.35
C THR A 586 1.97 40.67 -37.44
N LEU A 587 1.34 41.84 -37.28
CA LEU A 587 1.48 42.95 -38.24
C LEU A 587 2.93 43.41 -38.43
N GLU A 588 3.79 43.23 -37.43
CA GLU A 588 5.20 43.58 -37.49
C GLU A 588 6.02 42.56 -38.27
N GLU A 589 5.75 41.26 -38.07
CA GLU A 589 6.38 40.16 -38.82
C GLU A 589 6.00 40.19 -40.30
N VAL A 590 4.71 40.41 -40.59
CA VAL A 590 4.24 40.62 -41.97
C VAL A 590 4.89 41.88 -42.55
N GLY A 591 5.05 42.94 -41.77
CA GLY A 591 5.74 44.17 -42.18
C GLY A 591 7.19 43.93 -42.60
N LYS A 592 7.93 43.12 -41.84
CA LYS A 592 9.31 42.70 -42.15
C LYS A 592 9.38 41.92 -43.47
N GLN A 593 8.42 41.05 -43.78
CA GLN A 593 8.43 40.28 -45.03
C GLN A 593 8.10 41.10 -46.28
N PHE A 594 7.36 42.21 -46.14
CA PHE A 594 7.01 43.10 -47.24
C PHE A 594 7.89 44.36 -47.31
N ASP A 595 8.94 44.47 -46.48
CA ASP A 595 9.80 45.66 -46.30
C ASP A 595 9.01 46.96 -46.06
N VAL A 596 8.00 46.87 -45.20
CA VAL A 596 6.99 47.90 -44.99
C VAL A 596 6.70 48.08 -43.50
N THR A 597 6.36 49.31 -43.09
CA THR A 597 6.03 49.58 -41.69
C THR A 597 4.77 48.84 -41.24
N ARG A 598 4.71 48.47 -39.95
CA ARG A 598 3.54 47.86 -39.30
C ARG A 598 2.23 48.58 -39.65
N GLU A 599 2.22 49.91 -39.56
CA GLU A 599 1.03 50.72 -39.84
C GLU A 599 0.57 50.61 -41.29
N ARG A 600 1.50 50.43 -42.22
CA ARG A 600 1.17 50.26 -43.63
C ARG A 600 0.59 48.87 -43.92
N ILE A 601 1.01 47.81 -43.23
CA ILE A 601 0.33 46.50 -43.28
C ILE A 601 -1.10 46.60 -42.76
N ARG A 602 -1.31 47.27 -41.62
CA ARG A 602 -2.66 47.52 -41.06
C ARG A 602 -3.58 48.24 -42.06
N GLN A 603 -3.05 49.24 -42.78
CA GLN A 603 -3.80 49.92 -43.84
C GLN A 603 -4.17 49.00 -45.01
N ILE A 604 -3.25 48.12 -45.43
CA ILE A 604 -3.49 47.15 -46.51
C ILE A 604 -4.56 46.13 -46.08
N GLU A 605 -4.48 45.62 -44.85
CA GLU A 605 -5.47 44.73 -44.24
C GLU A 605 -6.87 45.39 -44.20
N ALA A 606 -6.98 46.58 -43.62
CA ALA A 606 -8.25 47.30 -43.53
C ALA A 606 -8.85 47.59 -44.91
N LYS A 607 -8.00 47.91 -45.89
CA LYS A 607 -8.42 48.11 -47.28
C LYS A 607 -8.91 46.82 -47.93
N ALA A 608 -8.21 45.70 -47.70
CA ALA A 608 -8.59 44.39 -48.22
C ALA A 608 -9.92 43.92 -47.60
N LEU A 609 -10.08 44.01 -46.28
CA LEU A 609 -11.34 43.70 -45.59
C LEU A 609 -12.49 44.59 -46.08
N ARG A 610 -12.25 45.89 -46.33
CA ARG A 610 -13.28 46.79 -46.89
C ARG A 610 -13.71 46.37 -48.30
N LYS A 611 -12.81 45.85 -49.13
CA LYS A 611 -13.15 45.30 -50.46
C LYS A 611 -13.95 44.01 -50.35
N LEU A 612 -13.57 43.12 -49.43
CA LEU A 612 -14.27 41.86 -49.19
C LEU A 612 -15.68 42.06 -48.62
N ARG A 613 -15.92 43.15 -47.89
CA ARG A 613 -17.25 43.56 -47.39
C ARG A 613 -18.21 44.07 -48.48
N HIS A 614 -17.78 44.24 -49.72
CA HIS A 614 -18.69 44.65 -50.79
C HIS A 614 -19.69 43.53 -51.10
N PRO A 615 -21.01 43.79 -51.22
CA PRO A 615 -22.04 42.76 -51.34
C PRO A 615 -21.75 41.68 -52.39
N SER A 616 -21.25 42.08 -53.56
CA SER A 616 -20.91 41.19 -54.66
C SER A 616 -19.81 40.15 -54.36
N ARG A 617 -19.01 40.36 -53.31
CA ARG A 617 -17.91 39.46 -52.89
C ARG A 617 -18.23 38.77 -51.56
N SER A 618 -18.96 39.44 -50.68
CA SER A 618 -19.37 38.88 -49.39
C SER A 618 -20.53 37.89 -49.50
N GLU A 619 -21.33 37.91 -50.56
CA GLU A 619 -22.52 37.05 -50.72
C GLU A 619 -22.19 35.55 -50.59
N HIS A 620 -21.11 35.08 -51.22
CA HIS A 620 -20.67 33.67 -51.13
C HIS A 620 -20.13 33.28 -49.75
N LEU A 621 -19.53 34.23 -49.00
CA LEU A 621 -19.05 33.95 -47.64
C LEU A 621 -20.16 34.11 -46.59
N ARG A 622 -21.20 34.88 -46.93
CA ARG A 622 -22.33 35.14 -46.03
C ARG A 622 -23.24 33.92 -45.86
N SER A 623 -23.26 32.98 -46.81
CA SER A 623 -23.98 31.72 -46.67
C SER A 623 -23.38 30.77 -45.63
N PHE A 624 -22.10 30.94 -45.27
CA PHE A 624 -21.41 30.16 -44.23
C PHE A 624 -21.47 30.79 -42.85
N LEU A 625 -21.93 32.05 -42.75
CA LEU A 625 -22.36 32.59 -41.48
C LEU A 625 -23.74 31.97 -41.23
N GLU A 626 -23.80 30.95 -40.39
CA GLU A 626 -25.05 30.49 -39.81
C GLU A 626 -25.77 31.73 -39.29
N ASN A 627 -26.87 32.11 -39.94
CA ASN A 627 -27.76 33.09 -39.36
C ASN A 627 -28.53 32.34 -38.28
N ASP A 628 -28.30 32.69 -37.02
CA ASP A 628 -29.41 32.70 -36.07
C ASP A 628 -30.51 33.65 -36.58
#